data_AF-A0A7K6L2H0-F1
#
_entry.id   AF-A0A7K6L2H0-F1
#
_cell.length_a   1.000
_cell.length_b   1.000
_cell.length_c   1.000
_cell.angle_alpha   90.00
_cell.angle_beta   90.00
_cell.angle_gamma   90.00
#
_symmetry.space_group_name_H-M   'P 1'
#
loop_
_entity.id
_entity.type
_entity.pdbx_description
1 polymer ?
#
loop_
_entity_poly.entity_id
_entity_poly.type
_entity_poly.pdbx_seq_one_letter_code
_entity_poly.pdbx_strand_id
1 'polypeptide(L)'
;WELLVLEKLKWDLVSVIANDFLAHILHRLPLPADKVELVKKHAQTFIALCATDYTFVMYPPSMIATGSIGAAIHGLSLPLSGFSGEAVTELLAGITGTEVDCLKACQEQIEAALAESLKQASQSQQEFSTKAAAYGGSQPTSTPTDVTDVNL
;
A
#
# COMPACT_ATOMS: atom_id res chain seq x y z
N TRP A 1 -28.31 -7.72 1.10
CA TRP A 1 -27.05 -7.96 0.38
C TRP A 1 -26.14 -8.93 1.12
N GLU A 2 -25.93 -8.79 2.43
CA GLU A 2 -25.07 -9.69 3.22
C GLU A 2 -25.40 -11.19 3.03
N LEU A 3 -26.63 -11.63 3.33
CA LEU A 3 -27.04 -13.03 3.16
C LEU A 3 -26.89 -13.56 1.72
N LEU A 4 -27.18 -12.72 0.72
CA LEU A 4 -27.03 -13.09 -0.69
C LEU A 4 -25.56 -13.36 -1.03
N VAL A 5 -24.64 -12.52 -0.55
CA VAL A 5 -23.19 -12.70 -0.77
C VAL A 5 -22.70 -13.98 -0.07
N LEU A 6 -23.10 -14.21 1.19
CA LEU A 6 -22.74 -15.41 1.95
C LEU A 6 -23.22 -16.69 1.25
N GLU A 7 -24.44 -16.67 0.72
CA GLU A 7 -24.99 -17.79 -0.04
C GLU A 7 -24.18 -18.06 -1.31
N LYS A 8 -23.81 -17.01 -2.07
CA LYS A 8 -22.98 -17.15 -3.28
C LYS A 8 -21.58 -17.68 -3.00
N LEU A 9 -20.97 -17.27 -1.89
CA LEU A 9 -19.67 -17.76 -1.44
C LEU A 9 -19.75 -19.12 -0.73
N LYS A 10 -20.95 -19.70 -0.57
CA LYS A 10 -21.17 -20.96 0.18
C LYS A 10 -20.61 -20.89 1.60
N TRP A 11 -20.69 -19.71 2.22
CA TRP A 11 -20.13 -19.41 3.54
C TRP A 11 -18.59 -19.56 3.65
N ASP A 12 -17.88 -19.67 2.52
CA ASP A 12 -16.42 -19.68 2.50
C ASP A 12 -15.89 -18.24 2.55
N LEU A 13 -15.65 -17.75 3.77
CA LEU A 13 -15.12 -16.42 4.04
C LEU A 13 -13.64 -16.44 4.45
N VAL A 14 -13.08 -17.63 4.65
CA VAL A 14 -11.73 -17.81 5.19
C VAL A 14 -10.72 -17.93 4.03
N SER A 15 -10.76 -16.94 3.14
CA SER A 15 -9.78 -16.86 2.06
C SER A 15 -8.46 -16.30 2.59
N VAL A 16 -7.35 -16.89 2.13
CA VAL A 16 -6.02 -16.34 2.37
C VAL A 16 -5.92 -14.98 1.68
N ILE A 17 -5.34 -13.99 2.37
CA ILE A 17 -5.08 -12.65 1.87
C ILE A 17 -3.57 -12.36 1.82
N ALA A 18 -3.17 -11.32 1.08
CA ALA A 18 -1.76 -10.99 0.93
C ALA A 18 -1.08 -10.66 2.28
N ASN A 19 -1.83 -10.12 3.24
CA ASN A 19 -1.30 -9.80 4.57
C ASN A 19 -0.81 -11.05 5.33
N ASP A 20 -1.44 -12.22 5.10
CA ASP A 20 -1.08 -13.48 5.76
C ASP A 20 0.34 -13.94 5.41
N PHE A 21 0.84 -13.56 4.22
CA PHE A 21 2.17 -13.91 3.76
C PHE A 21 3.27 -12.99 4.30
N LEU A 22 2.95 -11.78 4.77
CA LEU A 22 3.96 -10.79 5.14
C LEU A 22 4.90 -11.29 6.23
N ALA A 23 4.34 -11.85 7.31
CA ALA A 23 5.14 -12.35 8.43
C ALA A 23 6.11 -13.47 7.98
N HIS A 24 5.63 -14.39 7.14
CA HIS A 24 6.43 -15.49 6.63
C HIS A 24 7.58 -15.00 5.73
N ILE A 25 7.28 -14.10 4.79
CA ILE A 25 8.28 -13.59 3.85
C ILE A 25 9.33 -12.75 4.57
N LEU A 26 8.90 -11.81 5.42
CA LEU A 26 9.81 -10.91 6.15
C LEU A 26 10.77 -11.66 7.07
N HIS A 27 10.33 -12.76 7.70
CA HIS A 27 11.18 -13.59 8.55
C HIS A 27 12.31 -14.29 7.78
N ARG A 28 12.16 -14.49 6.47
CA ARG A 28 13.17 -15.13 5.60
C ARG A 28 14.11 -14.13 4.92
N LEU A 29 13.88 -12.83 5.08
CA LEU A 29 14.72 -11.79 4.49
C LEU A 29 15.83 -11.36 5.46
N PRO A 30 17.05 -11.10 4.97
CA PRO A 30 18.16 -10.58 5.78
C PRO A 30 18.01 -9.07 6.04
N LEU A 31 16.86 -8.68 6.59
CA LEU A 31 16.54 -7.30 6.97
C LEU A 31 17.06 -6.99 8.39
N PRO A 32 17.57 -5.76 8.63
CA PRO A 32 17.80 -5.29 9.99
C PRO A 32 16.51 -5.30 10.81
N ALA A 33 16.58 -5.75 12.07
CA ALA A 33 15.39 -5.93 12.92
C ALA A 33 14.59 -4.63 13.12
N ASP A 34 15.26 -3.48 13.15
CA ASP A 34 14.65 -2.15 13.25
C ASP A 34 13.91 -1.72 11.97
N LYS A 35 14.14 -2.39 10.85
CA LYS A 35 13.54 -2.09 9.54
C LYS A 35 12.36 -2.99 9.18
N VAL A 36 12.25 -4.16 9.80
CA VAL A 36 11.20 -5.15 9.48
C VAL A 36 9.80 -4.53 9.58
N GLU A 37 9.52 -3.82 10.67
CA GLU A 37 8.21 -3.21 10.89
C GLU A 37 7.93 -2.05 9.91
N LEU A 38 8.95 -1.32 9.48
CA LEU A 38 8.81 -0.26 8.48
C LEU A 38 8.47 -0.86 7.11
N VAL A 39 9.20 -1.89 6.68
CA VAL A 39 8.93 -2.60 5.42
C VAL A 39 7.53 -3.21 5.44
N LYS A 40 7.12 -3.81 6.57
CA LYS A 40 5.78 -4.35 6.76
C LYS A 40 4.70 -3.28 6.54
N LYS A 41 4.84 -2.11 7.18
CA LYS A 41 3.89 -0.99 7.01
C LYS A 41 3.78 -0.53 5.56
N HIS A 42 4.91 -0.41 4.86
CA HIS A 42 4.92 -0.03 3.45
C HIS A 42 4.24 -1.08 2.58
N ALA A 43 4.56 -2.36 2.80
CA ALA A 43 3.93 -3.46 2.08
C ALA A 43 2.41 -3.51 2.32
N GLN A 44 1.94 -3.22 3.54
CA GLN A 44 0.50 -3.14 3.83
C GLN A 44 -0.20 -2.01 3.08
N THR A 45 0.45 -0.84 2.92
CA THR A 45 -0.05 0.24 2.08
C THR A 45 -0.19 -0.20 0.62
N PHE A 46 0.80 -0.89 0.09
CA PHE A 46 0.76 -1.39 -1.30
C PHE A 46 -0.27 -2.50 -1.49
N ILE A 47 -0.45 -3.39 -0.51
CA ILE A 47 -1.54 -4.39 -0.53
C ILE A 47 -2.90 -3.69 -0.57
N ALA A 48 -3.09 -2.66 0.25
CA ALA A 48 -4.33 -1.89 0.25
C ALA A 48 -4.58 -1.20 -1.09
N LEU A 49 -3.53 -0.64 -1.69
CA LEU A 49 -3.59 -0.07 -3.04
C LEU A 49 -4.00 -1.12 -4.08
N CYS A 50 -3.36 -2.30 -4.08
CA CYS A 50 -3.69 -3.40 -4.99
C CYS A 50 -5.14 -3.85 -4.87
N ALA A 51 -5.69 -3.85 -3.64
CA ALA A 51 -7.09 -4.22 -3.41
C ALA A 51 -8.11 -3.25 -4.04
N THR A 52 -7.67 -2.05 -4.45
CA THR A 52 -8.53 -1.05 -5.09
C THR A 52 -8.40 -1.02 -6.62
N ASP A 53 -7.45 -1.75 -7.20
CA ASP A 53 -7.15 -1.72 -8.63
C ASP A 53 -7.37 -3.10 -9.28
N TYR A 54 -8.21 -3.11 -10.32
CA TYR A 54 -8.61 -4.32 -11.04
C TYR A 54 -7.43 -5.03 -11.72
N THR A 55 -6.33 -4.33 -12.00
CA THR A 55 -5.09 -4.90 -12.55
C THR A 55 -4.57 -6.05 -11.70
N PHE A 56 -4.80 -6.00 -10.38
CA PHE A 56 -4.28 -6.98 -9.43
C PHE A 56 -5.21 -8.18 -9.18
N VAL A 57 -6.41 -8.22 -9.77
CA VAL A 57 -7.46 -9.22 -9.43
C VAL A 57 -7.04 -10.67 -9.74
N MET A 58 -6.18 -10.86 -10.74
CA MET A 58 -5.71 -12.19 -11.15
C MET A 58 -4.41 -12.62 -10.47
N TYR A 59 -3.79 -11.73 -9.70
CA TYR A 59 -2.55 -12.06 -8.99
C TYR A 59 -2.88 -12.86 -7.73
N PRO A 60 -2.18 -13.98 -7.47
CA PRO A 60 -2.37 -14.70 -6.23
C PRO A 60 -1.91 -13.84 -5.04
N PRO A 61 -2.52 -14.00 -3.84
CA PRO A 61 -2.18 -13.18 -2.67
C PRO A 61 -0.69 -13.23 -2.28
N SER A 62 -0.01 -14.36 -2.51
CA SER A 62 1.43 -14.51 -2.29
C SER A 62 2.27 -13.61 -3.20
N MET A 63 1.89 -13.44 -4.47
CA MET A 63 2.61 -12.59 -5.42
C MET A 63 2.39 -11.11 -5.07
N ILE A 64 1.16 -10.71 -4.70
CA ILE A 64 0.88 -9.35 -4.23
C ILE A 64 1.70 -9.01 -2.98
N ALA A 65 1.75 -9.91 -2.00
CA ALA A 65 2.55 -9.71 -0.79
C ALA A 65 4.04 -9.54 -1.11
N THR A 66 4.55 -10.40 -2.00
CA THR A 66 5.97 -10.42 -2.37
C THR A 66 6.35 -9.19 -3.20
N GLY A 67 5.54 -8.82 -4.19
CA GLY A 67 5.73 -7.60 -4.98
C GLY A 67 5.65 -6.34 -4.12
N SER A 68 4.73 -6.30 -3.15
CA SER A 68 4.60 -5.21 -2.18
C SER A 68 5.85 -5.09 -1.29
N ILE A 69 6.42 -6.20 -0.84
CA ILE A 69 7.68 -6.20 -0.08
C ILE A 69 8.85 -5.74 -0.97
N GLY A 70 8.91 -6.22 -2.22
CA GLY A 70 9.92 -5.80 -3.19
C GLY A 70 9.90 -4.30 -3.44
N ALA A 71 8.71 -3.75 -3.75
CA ALA A 71 8.49 -2.32 -3.93
C ALA A 71 8.85 -1.52 -2.67
N ALA A 72 8.54 -2.04 -1.47
CA ALA A 72 8.86 -1.37 -0.21
C ALA A 72 10.38 -1.27 0.02
N ILE A 73 11.11 -2.36 -0.23
CA ILE A 73 12.57 -2.40 -0.09
C ILE A 73 13.23 -1.48 -1.13
N HIS A 74 12.74 -1.51 -2.38
CA HIS A 74 13.20 -0.62 -3.44
C HIS A 74 12.97 0.85 -3.07
N GLY A 75 11.72 1.23 -2.78
CA GLY A 75 11.37 2.62 -2.49
C GLY A 75 12.05 3.20 -1.25
N LEU A 76 12.35 2.36 -0.25
CA LEU A 76 13.10 2.79 0.94
C LEU A 76 14.62 2.79 0.75
N SER A 77 15.14 2.35 -0.40
CA SER A 77 16.58 2.20 -0.68
C SER A 77 17.33 1.45 0.44
N LEU A 78 16.73 0.37 0.97
CA LEU A 78 17.33 -0.37 2.09
C LEU A 78 18.54 -1.17 1.61
N PRO A 79 19.72 -1.00 2.23
CA PRO A 79 20.82 -1.92 2.01
C PRO A 79 20.47 -3.25 2.67
N LEU A 80 20.03 -4.22 1.88
CA LEU A 80 20.05 -5.61 2.32
C LEU A 80 21.50 -6.06 2.36
N SER A 81 21.91 -6.61 3.51
CA SER A 81 23.30 -6.98 3.79
C SER A 81 23.86 -7.90 2.69
N GLY A 82 24.60 -7.33 1.73
CA GLY A 82 25.27 -8.04 0.64
C GLY A 82 24.44 -8.31 -0.62
N PHE A 83 23.21 -7.78 -0.77
CA PHE A 83 22.37 -8.01 -1.95
C PHE A 83 22.25 -6.76 -2.82
N SER A 84 22.56 -6.89 -4.12
CA SER A 84 22.10 -5.94 -5.14
C SER A 84 20.58 -6.00 -5.25
N GLY A 85 19.91 -4.92 -5.68
CA GLY A 85 18.44 -4.87 -5.81
C GLY A 85 17.86 -6.03 -6.62
N GLU A 86 18.55 -6.47 -7.67
CA GLU A 86 18.15 -7.62 -8.49
C GLU A 86 18.18 -8.95 -7.72
N ALA A 87 19.16 -9.13 -6.83
CA ALA A 87 19.30 -10.32 -6.01
C ALA A 87 18.22 -10.41 -4.92
N VAL A 88 17.60 -9.28 -4.56
CA VAL A 88 16.45 -9.23 -3.63
C VAL A 88 15.20 -9.80 -4.30
N THR A 89 14.95 -9.44 -5.55
CA THR A 89 13.81 -9.95 -6.31
C THR A 89 13.94 -11.46 -6.53
N GLU A 90 15.14 -11.97 -6.81
CA GLU A 90 15.40 -13.41 -6.90
C GLU A 90 15.16 -14.14 -5.57
N LEU A 91 15.61 -13.57 -4.45
CA LEU A 91 15.35 -14.13 -3.12
C LEU A 91 13.86 -14.20 -2.81
N LEU A 92 13.12 -13.12 -3.10
CA LEU A 92 11.68 -13.01 -2.91
C LEU A 92 10.91 -14.02 -3.78
N ALA A 93 11.30 -14.17 -5.04
CA ALA A 93 10.78 -15.18 -5.95
C ALA A 93 11.02 -16.60 -5.40
N GLY A 94 12.23 -16.87 -4.91
CA GLY A 94 12.59 -18.15 -4.28
C GLY A 94 11.86 -18.45 -2.98
N ILE A 95 11.46 -17.44 -2.20
CA ILE A 95 10.67 -17.63 -0.97
C ILE A 95 9.27 -18.14 -1.30
N THR A 96 8.65 -17.64 -2.36
CA THR A 96 7.24 -17.92 -2.72
C THR A 96 7.07 -18.92 -3.85
N GLY A 97 8.15 -19.36 -4.50
CA GLY A 97 8.08 -20.23 -5.67
C GLY A 97 7.50 -19.52 -6.89
N THR A 98 7.71 -18.20 -6.99
CA THR A 98 7.19 -17.37 -8.08
C THR A 98 8.26 -17.19 -9.16
N GLU A 99 7.85 -17.03 -10.42
CA GLU A 99 8.78 -16.66 -11.49
C GLU A 99 9.28 -15.22 -11.29
N VAL A 100 10.58 -15.02 -11.48
CA VAL A 100 11.25 -13.72 -11.26
C VAL A 100 10.64 -12.63 -12.14
N ASP A 101 10.38 -12.93 -13.42
CA ASP A 101 9.82 -11.96 -14.37
C ASP A 101 8.39 -11.55 -14.00
N CYS A 102 7.56 -12.50 -13.57
CA CYS A 102 6.21 -12.20 -13.07
C CYS A 102 6.26 -11.33 -11.81
N LEU A 103 7.20 -11.60 -10.91
CA LEU A 103 7.39 -10.81 -9.71
C LEU A 103 7.88 -9.38 -10.02
N LYS A 104 8.83 -9.22 -10.96
CA LYS A 104 9.29 -7.92 -11.43
C LYS A 104 8.13 -7.12 -12.03
N ALA A 105 7.34 -7.73 -12.91
CA ALA A 105 6.18 -7.08 -13.51
C ALA A 105 5.12 -6.68 -12.47
N CYS A 106 4.88 -7.53 -11.46
CA CYS A 106 3.97 -7.22 -10.35
C CYS A 106 4.49 -6.01 -9.55
N GLN A 107 5.77 -5.98 -9.21
CA GLN A 107 6.40 -4.89 -8.49
C GLN A 107 6.30 -3.57 -9.27
N GLU A 108 6.64 -3.56 -10.57
CA GLU A 108 6.56 -2.38 -11.42
C GLU A 108 5.12 -1.84 -11.52
N GLN A 109 4.12 -2.72 -11.62
CA GLN A 109 2.71 -2.33 -11.61
C GLN A 109 2.29 -1.69 -10.28
N ILE A 110 2.77 -2.21 -9.14
CA ILE A 110 2.52 -1.61 -7.82
C ILE A 110 3.12 -0.21 -7.73
N GLU A 111 4.37 -0.05 -8.18
CA GLU A 111 5.07 1.24 -8.17
C GLU A 111 4.37 2.26 -9.11
N ALA A 112 3.90 1.82 -10.27
CA ALA A 112 3.13 2.65 -11.20
C ALA A 112 1.77 3.08 -10.60
N ALA A 113 1.01 2.15 -10.01
CA ALA A 113 -0.27 2.44 -9.36
C ALA A 113 -0.10 3.42 -8.20
N LEU A 114 1.02 3.33 -7.46
CA LEU A 114 1.33 4.27 -6.38
C LEU A 114 1.58 5.67 -6.94
N ALA A 115 2.40 5.78 -7.99
CA ALA A 115 2.70 7.06 -8.62
C ALA A 115 1.44 7.74 -9.15
N GLU A 116 0.53 6.97 -9.75
CA GLU A 116 -0.77 7.49 -10.19
C GLU A 116 -1.64 7.96 -9.01
N SER A 117 -1.71 7.16 -7.95
CA SER A 117 -2.48 7.51 -6.74
C SER A 117 -1.98 8.81 -6.10
N LEU A 118 -0.65 9.01 -6.03
CA LEU A 118 -0.06 10.25 -5.52
C LEU A 118 -0.38 11.45 -6.41
N LYS A 119 -0.36 11.27 -7.73
CA LYS A 119 -0.74 12.32 -8.69
C LYS A 119 -2.21 12.71 -8.50
N GLN A 120 -3.12 11.75 -8.40
CA GLN A 120 -4.55 12.00 -8.17
C GLN A 120 -4.78 12.74 -6.83
N ALA A 121 -4.14 12.30 -5.75
CA ALA A 121 -4.23 12.96 -4.45
C ALA A 121 -3.78 14.43 -4.48
N SER A 122 -2.73 14.74 -5.25
CA SER A 122 -2.24 16.11 -5.42
C SER A 122 -3.24 17.02 -6.15
N GLN A 123 -3.97 16.48 -7.13
CA GLN A 123 -4.97 17.22 -7.91
C GLN A 123 -6.22 17.54 -7.09
N SER A 124 -6.70 16.58 -6.29
CA SER A 124 -7.86 16.80 -5.40
C SER A 124 -7.62 17.89 -4.36
N GLN A 125 -6.38 18.07 -3.89
CA GLN A 125 -6.02 19.15 -2.97
C GLN A 125 -6.05 20.54 -3.64
N GLN A 126 -5.62 20.65 -4.90
CA GLN A 126 -5.67 21.92 -5.64
C GLN A 126 -7.10 22.34 -5.99
N GLU A 127 -7.99 21.40 -6.31
CA GLU A 127 -9.41 21.70 -6.57
C GLU A 127 -10.16 22.18 -5.31
N PHE A 128 -9.81 21.66 -4.13
CA PHE A 128 -10.41 22.12 -2.87
C PHE A 128 -9.94 23.54 -2.50
N SER A 129 -8.66 23.84 -2.74
CA SER A 129 -8.09 25.18 -2.49
C SER A 129 -8.61 26.25 -3.47
N THR A 130 -8.79 25.90 -4.75
CA THR A 130 -9.35 26.82 -5.76
C THR A 130 -10.84 27.09 -5.57
N LYS A 131 -11.63 26.10 -5.10
CA LYS A 131 -13.03 26.33 -4.71
C LYS A 131 -13.17 27.17 -3.44
N ALA A 132 -12.24 27.07 -2.48
CA ALA A 132 -12.20 27.94 -1.32
C ALA A 132 -11.87 29.41 -1.69
N ALA A 133 -11.00 29.62 -2.68
CA ALA A 133 -10.68 30.97 -3.20
C ALA A 133 -11.79 31.58 -4.09
N ALA A 134 -12.63 30.74 -4.72
CA ALA A 134 -13.74 31.21 -5.57
C ALA A 134 -14.99 31.67 -4.78
N TYR A 135 -15.06 31.42 -3.47
CA TYR A 135 -16.12 31.93 -2.59
C TYR A 135 -15.69 33.20 -1.84
N GLY A 136 -15.02 34.12 -2.54
CA GLY A 136 -14.80 35.50 -2.09
C GLY A 136 -16.03 36.37 -2.34
N GLY A 137 -17.09 36.18 -1.55
CA GLY A 137 -18.32 36.97 -1.70
C GLY A 137 -19.38 36.69 -0.62
N SER A 138 -19.30 37.42 0.49
CA SER A 138 -20.38 37.75 1.43
C SER A 138 -21.20 36.63 2.09
N GLN A 139 -20.84 36.22 3.31
CA GLN A 139 -21.64 36.41 4.56
C GLN A 139 -21.00 35.67 5.75
N PRO A 140 -21.00 36.25 6.97
CA PRO A 140 -20.49 35.60 8.16
C PRO A 140 -21.57 34.65 8.71
N THR A 141 -21.26 33.36 8.80
CA THR A 141 -22.01 32.44 9.68
C THR A 141 -21.07 31.99 10.78
N SER A 142 -21.27 32.64 11.93
CA SER A 142 -20.62 32.36 13.19
C SER A 142 -20.93 30.92 13.64
N THR A 143 -19.89 30.16 13.97
CA THR A 143 -19.94 29.23 15.10
C THR A 143 -18.88 29.67 16.09
N PRO A 144 -19.27 30.25 17.24
CA PRO A 144 -18.34 30.78 18.22
C PRO A 144 -17.91 29.67 19.19
N THR A 145 -16.63 29.33 19.19
CA THR A 145 -15.95 29.00 20.45
C THR A 145 -14.51 29.47 20.34
N ASP A 146 -14.37 30.78 20.53
CA ASP A 146 -13.10 31.42 20.84
C ASP A 146 -12.80 31.11 22.31
N VAL A 147 -11.73 30.37 22.57
CA VAL A 147 -11.15 30.22 23.91
C VAL A 147 -9.65 30.45 23.76
N THR A 148 -9.26 31.72 23.84
CA THR A 148 -7.86 32.13 23.96
C THR A 148 -7.57 32.53 25.40
N ASP A 149 -6.51 31.90 25.92
CA ASP A 149 -5.60 32.29 27.00
C ASP A 149 -6.05 32.33 28.47
N VAL A 150 -5.49 31.39 29.25
CA VAL A 150 -5.10 31.63 30.65
C VAL A 150 -3.58 31.51 30.74
N ASN A 151 -2.95 32.65 30.96
CA ASN A 151 -1.56 32.79 31.36
C ASN A 151 -1.40 32.39 32.83
N LEU A 152 -0.40 31.55 33.15
CA LEU A 152 0.25 31.51 34.45
C LEU A 152 1.75 31.28 34.28
#